data_AF-A0A934HSQ2-F1
#
_entry.id   AF-A0A934HSQ2-F1
#
_cell.length_a   1.000
_cell.length_b   1.000
_cell.length_c   1.000
_cell.angle_alpha   90.00
_cell.angle_beta   90.00
_cell.angle_gamma   90.00
#
_symmetry.space_group_name_H-M   'P 1'
#
loop_
_entity.id
_entity.type
_entity.pdbx_description
1 polymer ?
#
loop_
_entity_poly.entity_id
_entity_poly.type
_entity_poly.pdbx_seq_one_letter_code
_entity_poly.pdbx_strand_id
1 'polypeptide(L)' 'MTEHELDEILTHRWPLVVRRVMADGSDEWLNGFVRSIAKHGKRPAWRPSDKQWQIMRRLVSELGTAPDRTMELIER' A
#
# COMPACT_ATOMS: atom_id res chain seq x y z
N MET A 1 12.32 -10.16 -4.15
CA MET A 1 11.28 -9.32 -4.77
C MET A 1 11.33 -9.58 -6.26
N THR A 2 10.21 -9.95 -6.89
CA THR A 2 10.15 -10.01 -8.37
C THR A 2 9.62 -8.68 -8.91
N GLU A 3 9.92 -8.36 -10.17
CA GLU A 3 9.38 -7.15 -10.80
C GLU A 3 7.86 -7.19 -10.92
N HIS A 4 7.31 -8.36 -11.24
CA HIS A 4 5.87 -8.57 -11.32
C HIS A 4 5.16 -8.36 -9.97
N GLU A 5 5.73 -8.87 -8.88
CA GLU A 5 5.16 -8.70 -7.54
C GLU A 5 5.19 -7.22 -7.09
N LEU A 6 6.28 -6.51 -7.41
CA LEU A 6 6.38 -5.08 -7.15
C LEU A 6 5.33 -4.30 -7.95
N ASP A 7 5.14 -4.61 -9.22
CA ASP A 7 4.15 -3.97 -10.09
C ASP A 7 2.72 -4.23 -9.61
N GLU A 8 2.39 -5.47 -9.24
CA GLU A 8 1.08 -5.79 -8.67
C GLU A 8 0.82 -4.98 -7.39
N ILE A 9 1.81 -4.92 -6.49
CA ILE A 9 1.67 -4.15 -5.25
C ILE A 9 1.47 -2.68 -5.57
N LEU A 10 2.33 -2.06 -6.37
CA LEU A 10 2.25 -0.61 -6.63
C LEU A 10 0.97 -0.22 -7.36
N THR A 11 0.50 -1.05 -8.29
CA THR A 11 -0.66 -0.74 -9.13
C THR A 11 -1.98 -1.05 -8.44
N HIS A 12 -2.10 -2.20 -7.77
CA HIS A 12 -3.39 -2.69 -7.28
C HIS A 12 -3.55 -2.63 -5.76
N ARG A 13 -2.47 -2.82 -4.99
CA ARG A 13 -2.55 -2.99 -3.52
C ARG A 13 -2.18 -1.72 -2.76
N TRP A 14 -1.15 -1.02 -3.21
CA TRP A 14 -0.58 0.15 -2.54
C TRP A 14 -1.58 1.31 -2.41
N PRO A 15 -2.45 1.60 -3.41
CA PRO A 15 -3.49 2.63 -3.24
C PRO A 15 -4.42 2.37 -2.05
N LEU A 16 -4.74 1.11 -1.75
CA LEU A 16 -5.58 0.73 -0.61
C LEU A 16 -4.84 0.94 0.72
N VAL A 17 -3.56 0.53 0.76
CA VAL A 17 -2.69 0.76 1.93
C VAL A 17 -2.60 2.25 2.24
N VAL A 18 -2.33 3.09 1.23
CA VAL A 18 -2.27 4.54 1.39
C VAL A 18 -3.58 5.09 1.95
N ARG A 19 -4.73 4.69 1.38
CA ARG A 19 -6.03 5.17 1.85
C ARG A 19 -6.28 4.82 3.31
N ARG A 20 -5.97 3.60 3.73
CA ARG A 20 -6.17 3.13 5.11
C ARG A 20 -5.25 3.81 6.11
N VAL A 21 -3.95 3.87 5.81
CA VAL A 21 -2.97 4.54 6.67
C VAL A 21 -3.34 6.02 6.85
N MET A 22 -3.69 6.68 5.75
CA MET A 22 -4.04 8.10 5.80
C MET A 22 -5.39 8.38 6.50
N ALA A 23 -6.32 7.42 6.51
CA ALA A 23 -7.59 7.55 7.21
C ALA A 23 -7.45 7.43 8.73
N ASP A 24 -6.54 6.59 9.21
CA ASP A 24 -6.19 6.50 10.64
C ASP A 24 -5.39 7.73 11.08
N GLY A 25 -4.38 8.13 10.30
CA GLY A 25 -3.68 9.41 10.46
C GLY A 25 -2.83 9.56 11.72
N SER A 26 -2.79 8.55 12.60
CA SER A 26 -2.18 8.62 13.93
C SER A 26 -0.64 8.51 13.92
N ASP A 27 -0.07 7.81 12.93
CA ASP A 27 1.37 7.59 12.80
C ASP A 27 1.96 8.43 11.66
N GLU A 28 2.63 9.53 12.03
CA GLU A 28 3.27 10.46 11.09
C GLU A 28 4.40 9.80 10.28
N TRP A 29 5.17 8.89 10.90
CA TRP A 29 6.23 8.18 10.20
C TRP A 29 5.64 7.27 9.13
N LEU A 30 4.59 6.53 9.46
CA LEU A 30 3.92 5.63 8.53
C LEU A 30 3.24 6.41 7.39
N ASN A 31 2.62 7.55 7.68
CA ASN A 31 2.07 8.47 6.69
C ASN A 31 3.16 8.94 5.70
N GLY A 32 4.33 9.34 6.21
CA GLY A 32 5.47 9.72 5.39
C GLY A 32 5.99 8.56 4.54
N PHE A 33 6.09 7.37 5.14
CA PHE A 33 6.53 6.15 4.46
C PHE A 33 5.63 5.80 3.27
N VAL A 34 4.31 5.68 3.47
CA VAL A 34 3.41 5.26 2.39
C VAL A 34 3.35 6.25 1.24
N ARG A 35 3.43 7.55 1.54
CA ARG A 35 3.51 8.64 0.56
C ARG A 35 4.82 8.58 -0.22
N SER A 36 5.94 8.31 0.44
CA SER A 36 7.24 8.21 -0.23
C SER A 36 7.25 7.09 -1.27
N ILE A 37 6.75 5.91 -0.94
CA ILE A 37 6.64 4.77 -1.86
C ILE A 37 5.69 5.12 -3.01
N ALA A 38 4.53 5.71 -2.73
CA ALA A 38 3.58 6.11 -3.78
C ALA A 38 4.15 7.16 -4.75
N LYS A 39 5.02 8.04 -4.25
CA LYS A 39 5.71 9.05 -5.06
C LYS A 39 6.83 8.44 -5.91
N HIS A 40 7.68 7.62 -5.31
CA HIS A 40 8.85 7.05 -5.99
C HIS A 40 8.48 5.88 -6.92
N GLY A 41 7.46 5.10 -6.56
CA GLY A 41 6.95 3.95 -7.33
C GLY A 41 6.46 4.28 -8.74
N LYS A 42 6.17 5.55 -9.04
CA LYS A 42 5.82 6.01 -10.39
C LYS A 42 7.02 6.05 -11.35
N ARG A 43 8.25 5.93 -10.85
CA ARG A 43 9.47 6.00 -11.65
C ARG A 43 9.81 4.60 -12.18
N PRO A 44 9.92 4.38 -13.50
CA PRO A 44 10.11 3.04 -14.06
C PRO A 44 11.35 2.30 -13.54
N ALA A 45 12.44 3.04 -13.30
CA ALA A 45 13.71 2.48 -12.81
C ALA A 45 13.82 2.43 -11.27
N TRP A 46 12.81 2.91 -10.54
CA TRP A 46 12.86 2.85 -9.08
C TRP A 46 12.59 1.44 -8.58
N ARG A 47 13.35 1.04 -7.56
CA ARG A 47 13.14 -0.19 -6.80
C ARG A 47 13.24 0.15 -5.31
N PRO A 48 12.37 -0.40 -4.45
CA PRO A 48 12.52 -0.25 -3.02
C PRO A 48 13.79 -0.97 -2.54
N SER A 49 14.36 -0.50 -1.42
CA SER A 49 15.36 -1.27 -0.68
C SER A 49 14.72 -2.52 -0.05
N ASP A 50 15.53 -3.51 0.34
CA ASP A 50 15.03 -4.73 0.99
C ASP A 50 14.20 -4.44 2.24
N LYS A 51 14.60 -3.44 3.04
CA LYS A 51 13.85 -3.01 4.21
C LYS A 51 12.50 -2.39 3.82
N GLN A 52 12.49 -1.51 2.81
CA GLN A 52 11.25 -0.93 2.30
C GLN A 52 10.32 -2.03 1.78
N TRP A 53 10.87 -3.00 1.05
CA TRP A 53 10.14 -4.14 0.52
C TRP A 53 9.49 -4.99 1.63
N GLN A 54 10.22 -5.31 2.69
CA GLN A 54 9.68 -6.03 3.86
C GLN A 54 8.51 -5.27 4.50
N ILE A 55 8.64 -3.96 4.70
CA ILE A 55 7.59 -3.12 5.26
C ILE A 55 6.39 -3.07 4.30
N MET A 56 6.62 -2.91 2.99
CA MET A 56 5.55 -2.91 1.99
C MET A 56 4.71 -4.19 2.04
N ARG A 57 5.36 -5.38 2.06
CA ARG A 57 4.67 -6.66 2.14
C ARG A 57 3.87 -6.81 3.42
N ARG A 58 4.42 -6.38 4.55
CA ARG A 58 3.73 -6.39 5.84
C ARG A 58 2.45 -5.54 5.79
N LEU A 59 2.56 -4.31 5.29
CA LEU A 59 1.41 -3.41 5.15
C LEU A 59 0.36 -3.95 4.18
N VAL A 60 0.77 -4.58 3.07
CA VAL A 60 -0.17 -5.23 2.15
C VAL A 60 -0.86 -6.42 2.83
N SER A 61 -0.15 -7.22 3.62
CA SER A 61 -0.76 -8.34 4.35
C SER A 61 -1.76 -7.88 5.40
N GLU A 62 -1.44 -6.80 6.13
CA GLU A 62 -2.27 -6.30 7.24
C GLU A 62 -3.42 -5.42 6.75
N LEU A 63 -3.18 -4.61 5.72
CA LEU A 63 -4.08 -3.53 5.28
C LEU A 63 -4.50 -3.65 3.81
N GLY A 64 -3.89 -4.51 2.99
CA GLY A 64 -4.18 -4.61 1.55
C GLY A 64 -5.24 -5.66 1.18
N THR A 65 -5.68 -6.48 2.14
CA THR A 65 -6.53 -7.67 1.90
C THR A 65 -7.90 -7.60 2.58
N ALA A 66 -8.10 -6.74 3.58
CA ALA A 66 -9.39 -6.67 4.25
C ALA A 66 -10.46 -6.11 3.28
N PRO A 67 -11.66 -6.71 3.17
CA PRO A 67 -12.77 -6.12 2.43
C PRO A 67 -13.11 -4.75 3.01
N ASP A 68 -13.45 -3.79 2.14
CA ASP A 68 -13.94 -2.49 2.60
C ASP A 68 -15.19 -2.75 3.44
N ARG A 69 -15.14 -2.47 4.74
CA ARG A 69 -16.29 -2.64 5.66
C ARG A 69 -17.47 -1.71 5.30
N THR A 70 -17.30 -0.88 4.28
CA THR A 70 -18.30 0.08 3.77
C THR A 70 -18.98 -0.40 2.48
N MET A 71 -18.85 -1.67 2.10
CA MET A 71 -19.78 -2.24 1.11
C MET A 71 -21.06 -2.67 1.82
N GLU A 72 -22.00 -1.73 2.03
CA GLU A 72 -23.38 -2.10 2.29
C GLU A 72 -23.89 -2.87 1.07
N LEU A 73 -24.08 -4.18 1.24
CA LEU A 73 -24.71 -5.04 0.25
C LEU A 73 -26.18 -4.61 0.15
N ILE A 74 -26.51 -3.76 -0.83
CA ILE A 74 -27.89 -3.37 -1.12
C ILE A 74 -28.52 -4.48 -1.98
N GLU A 75 -28.87 -5.61 -1.38
CA GLU A 75 -29.86 -6.52 -1.96
C GLU A 75 -31.18 -6.35 -1.20
N ARG A 76 -32.24 -5.97 -1.92
CA ARG A 76 -33.63 -5.86 -1.43
C ARG A 76 -34.52 -6.77 -2.26
#